data_AF-A0A3L9ZWS5-F1
#
_entry.id   AF-A0A3L9ZWS5-F1
#
_cell.length_a   1.000
_cell.length_b   1.000
_cell.length_c   1.000
_cell.angle_alpha   90.00
_cell.angle_beta   90.00
_cell.angle_gamma   90.00
#
_symmetry.space_group_name_H-M   'P 1'
#
loop_
_entity.id
_entity.type
_entity.pdbx_description
1 polymer ?
#
loop_
_entity_poly.entity_id
_entity_poly.type
_entity_poly.pdbx_seq_one_letter_code
_entity_poly.pdbx_strand_id
1 'polypeptide(L)'
;MVFTVLFSILFQSLHTYEHISKQLSEKHCEHQYNVSGAEITHEHHNIDHCYVCHFTLGSYITPTNVSYQLYSSNAEIPYFSIDQKIVITFSGSSYSLRGPPINTLS
;
A
#
# COMPACT_ATOMS: atom_id res chain seq x y z
N MET A 1 -19.54 -7.70 -0.24
CA MET A 1 -18.08 -7.44 -0.16
C MET A 1 -17.28 -8.69 0.22
N VAL A 2 -17.70 -9.49 1.21
CA VAL A 2 -16.98 -10.74 1.56
C VAL A 2 -17.02 -11.77 0.42
N PHE A 3 -18.19 -12.00 -0.20
CA PHE A 3 -18.32 -12.97 -1.29
C PHE A 3 -17.48 -12.64 -2.53
N THR A 4 -17.39 -11.37 -2.90
CA THR A 4 -16.58 -10.93 -4.04
C THR A 4 -15.10 -11.16 -3.78
N VAL A 5 -14.63 -10.87 -2.57
CA VAL A 5 -13.24 -11.14 -2.16
C VAL A 5 -12.96 -12.65 -2.14
N LEU A 6 -13.87 -13.45 -1.57
CA LEU A 6 -13.71 -14.91 -1.51
C LEU A 6 -13.66 -15.53 -2.91
N PHE A 7 -14.51 -15.05 -3.81
CA PHE A 7 -14.54 -15.47 -5.20
C PHE A 7 -13.24 -15.10 -5.92
N SER A 8 -12.75 -13.86 -5.75
CA SER A 8 -11.46 -13.46 -6.32
C SER A 8 -10.31 -14.34 -5.83
N ILE A 9 -10.24 -14.64 -4.53
CA ILE A 9 -9.21 -15.50 -3.95
C ILE A 9 -9.31 -16.93 -4.50
N LEU A 10 -10.52 -17.49 -4.60
CA LEU A 10 -10.73 -18.85 -5.11
C LEU A 10 -10.26 -18.98 -6.55
N PHE A 11 -10.66 -18.05 -7.42
CA PHE A 11 -10.29 -18.09 -8.84
C PHE A 11 -8.78 -17.92 -9.04
N GLN A 12 -8.15 -16.99 -8.32
CA GLN A 12 -6.70 -16.80 -8.35
C GLN A 12 -5.94 -18.04 -7.86
N SER A 13 -6.46 -18.71 -6.83
CA SER A 13 -5.87 -19.94 -6.27
C SER A 13 -5.95 -21.12 -7.26
N LEU A 14 -7.12 -21.35 -7.86
CA LEU A 14 -7.30 -22.44 -8.83
C LEU A 14 -6.44 -22.27 -10.08
N HIS A 15 -6.37 -21.05 -10.62
CA HIS A 15 -5.53 -20.75 -11.76
C HIS A 15 -4.05 -20.97 -11.43
N THR A 16 -3.59 -20.53 -10.26
CA THR A 16 -2.21 -20.74 -9.80
C THR A 16 -1.87 -22.23 -9.66
N TYR A 17 -2.81 -23.04 -9.15
CA TYR A 17 -2.63 -24.49 -9.03
C TYR A 17 -2.37 -25.16 -10.39
N GLU A 18 -3.07 -24.76 -11.44
CA GLU A 18 -2.85 -25.31 -12.79
C GLU A 18 -1.41 -25.05 -13.27
N HIS A 19 -0.92 -23.82 -13.11
CA HIS A 19 0.45 -23.45 -13.49
C HIS A 19 1.50 -24.19 -12.65
N ILE A 20 1.32 -24.25 -11.33
CA ILE A 20 2.23 -24.98 -10.44
C ILE A 20 2.26 -26.47 -10.78
N SER A 21 1.09 -27.09 -11.02
CA SER A 21 1.00 -28.50 -11.42
C SER A 21 1.74 -28.79 -12.73
N LYS A 22 1.62 -27.90 -13.73
CA LYS A 22 2.38 -27.99 -14.98
C LYS A 22 3.89 -27.90 -14.75
N GLN A 23 4.33 -26.94 -13.95
CA GLN A 23 5.75 -26.78 -13.58
C GLN A 23 6.30 -28.02 -12.86
N LEU A 24 5.53 -28.62 -11.96
CA LEU A 24 5.90 -29.86 -11.25
C LEU A 24 5.93 -31.08 -12.17
N SER A 25 5.08 -31.11 -13.19
CA SER A 25 5.06 -32.17 -14.20
C SER A 25 6.14 -32.01 -15.27
N GLU A 26 6.70 -30.81 -15.42
CA GLU A 26 7.82 -30.55 -16.33
C GLU A 26 9.08 -31.21 -15.77
N LYS A 27 9.82 -31.92 -16.62
CA LYS A 27 10.81 -32.91 -16.17
C LYS A 27 11.93 -32.26 -15.34
N HIS A 28 12.17 -32.82 -14.14
CA HIS A 28 13.39 -32.62 -13.38
C HIS A 28 14.59 -33.01 -14.26
N CYS A 29 15.50 -32.07 -14.50
CA CYS A 29 16.62 -32.32 -15.37
C CYS A 29 17.64 -33.26 -14.69
N GLU A 30 17.74 -34.50 -15.18
CA GLU A 30 18.87 -35.39 -14.86
C GLU A 30 20.10 -34.92 -15.64
N HIS A 31 20.87 -34.02 -15.05
CA HIS A 31 22.16 -33.65 -15.61
C HIS A 31 23.21 -34.70 -15.24
N GLN A 32 23.86 -35.32 -16.24
CA GLN A 32 25.14 -35.99 -16.01
C GLN A 32 26.22 -34.90 -15.87
N TYR A 33 26.73 -34.74 -14.65
CA TYR A 33 27.83 -33.82 -14.34
C TYR A 33 28.99 -34.02 -15.32
N ASN A 34 29.28 -33.02 -16.15
CA ASN A 34 30.52 -32.98 -16.91
C ASN A 34 31.49 -32.00 -16.25
N VAL A 35 32.70 -32.47 -15.97
CA VAL A 35 33.67 -31.91 -15.02
C VAL A 35 34.37 -30.62 -15.54
N SER A 36 33.92 -30.00 -16.64
CA SER A 36 34.71 -28.98 -17.36
C SER A 36 33.99 -27.68 -17.72
N GLY A 37 32.73 -27.48 -17.36
CA GLY A 37 31.99 -26.26 -17.71
C GLY A 37 31.09 -25.81 -16.59
N ALA A 38 31.02 -24.50 -16.33
CA ALA A 38 30.11 -23.93 -15.35
C ALA A 38 28.67 -24.33 -15.71
N GLU A 39 28.11 -25.25 -14.94
CA GLU A 39 26.76 -25.76 -15.14
C GLU A 39 25.80 -24.95 -14.28
N ILE A 40 24.75 -24.43 -14.89
CA ILE A 40 23.71 -23.64 -14.21
C ILE A 40 22.96 -24.61 -13.30
N THR A 41 23.35 -24.66 -12.03
CA THR A 41 22.77 -25.55 -11.03
C THR A 41 21.32 -25.14 -10.78
N HIS A 42 20.43 -26.12 -10.94
CA HIS A 42 18.98 -26.04 -10.75
C HIS A 42 18.58 -25.17 -9.55
N GLU A 43 17.75 -24.15 -9.79
CA GLU A 43 17.11 -23.38 -8.73
C GLU A 43 16.04 -24.26 -8.05
N HIS A 44 16.01 -24.25 -6.71
CA HIS A 44 14.91 -24.83 -5.96
C HIS A 44 13.66 -23.98 -6.22
N HIS A 45 12.88 -24.37 -7.23
CA HIS A 45 11.61 -23.71 -7.51
C HIS A 45 10.74 -23.72 -6.25
N ASN A 46 10.38 -22.52 -5.78
CA ASN A 46 9.46 -22.32 -4.68
C ASN A 46 8.07 -22.79 -5.13
N ILE A 47 7.68 -24.03 -4.79
CA ILE A 47 6.46 -24.71 -5.27
C ILE A 47 5.14 -24.07 -4.80
N ASP A 48 5.25 -23.07 -3.95
CA ASP A 48 4.22 -22.21 -3.40
C ASP A 48 4.09 -20.89 -4.17
N HIS A 49 5.03 -20.54 -5.06
CA HIS A 49 4.98 -19.33 -5.88
C HIS A 49 4.88 -19.65 -7.37
N CYS A 50 3.91 -19.04 -8.06
CA CYS A 50 3.82 -19.09 -9.50
C CYS A 50 4.33 -17.79 -10.14
N TYR A 51 5.43 -17.87 -10.88
CA TYR A 51 6.03 -16.74 -11.59
C TYR A 51 5.22 -16.26 -12.81
N VAL A 52 4.24 -17.03 -13.28
CA VAL A 52 3.37 -16.62 -14.42
C VAL A 52 2.30 -15.64 -13.96
N CYS A 53 1.62 -15.95 -12.85
CA CYS A 53 0.56 -15.10 -12.30
C CYS A 53 1.05 -14.22 -11.13
N HIS A 54 2.32 -14.35 -10.70
CA HIS A 54 2.89 -13.70 -9.51
C HIS A 54 2.01 -13.88 -8.27
N PHE A 55 1.51 -15.10 -8.06
CA PHE A 55 0.67 -15.45 -6.93
C PHE A 55 1.36 -16.48 -6.05
N THR A 56 1.27 -16.30 -4.73
CA THR A 56 1.88 -17.17 -3.73
C THR A 56 0.80 -17.81 -2.86
N LEU A 57 0.84 -19.14 -2.73
CA LEU A 57 0.00 -19.90 -1.79
C LEU A 57 0.66 -19.88 -0.40
N GLY A 58 0.10 -19.09 0.51
CA GLY A 58 0.56 -19.05 1.91
C GLY A 58 -0.20 -20.02 2.81
N SER A 59 0.48 -20.58 3.82
CA SER A 59 -0.19 -21.24 4.94
C SER A 59 -0.73 -20.19 5.92
N TYR A 60 -2.04 -19.93 5.86
CA TYR A 60 -2.73 -19.15 6.88
C TYR A 60 -3.18 -20.08 8.01
N ILE A 61 -2.55 -19.94 9.18
CA ILE A 61 -3.00 -20.59 10.41
C ILE A 61 -3.86 -19.58 11.15
N THR A 62 -5.18 -19.81 11.22
CA THR A 62 -6.06 -19.00 12.06
C THR A 62 -5.62 -19.15 13.52
N PRO A 63 -5.27 -18.07 14.23
CA PRO A 63 -4.92 -18.16 15.64
C PRO A 63 -6.11 -18.72 16.43
N THR A 64 -5.88 -19.67 17.34
CA THR A 64 -6.93 -20.23 18.20
C THR A 64 -7.52 -19.19 19.16
N ASN A 65 -6.75 -18.15 19.50
CA ASN A 65 -7.22 -16.98 20.24
C ASN A 65 -6.66 -15.71 19.59
N VAL A 66 -7.52 -14.89 19.00
CA VAL A 66 -7.17 -13.55 18.52
C VAL A 66 -7.55 -12.56 19.62
N SER A 67 -6.59 -12.13 20.44
CA SER A 67 -6.76 -11.00 21.35
C SER A 67 -5.86 -9.86 20.88
N TYR A 68 -6.46 -8.71 20.56
CA TYR A 68 -5.74 -7.46 20.37
C TYR A 68 -6.36 -6.43 21.31
N GLN A 69 -5.51 -5.70 22.02
CA GLN A 69 -5.94 -4.56 22.82
C GLN A 69 -5.53 -3.30 22.06
N LEU A 70 -6.50 -2.64 21.42
CA LEU A 70 -6.27 -1.37 20.77
C LEU A 70 -6.09 -0.30 21.85
N TYR A 71 -4.84 0.05 22.16
CA TYR A 71 -4.54 1.18 23.02
C TYR A 71 -4.72 2.48 22.23
N SER A 72 -5.92 3.06 22.33
CA SER A 72 -6.19 4.41 21.89
C SER A 72 -5.55 5.41 22.85
N SER A 73 -4.31 5.83 22.58
CA SER A 73 -3.74 7.02 23.24
C SER A 73 -4.40 8.26 22.64
N ASN A 74 -5.54 8.66 23.20
CA ASN A 74 -6.09 9.99 22.96
C ASN A 74 -5.32 10.96 23.86
N ALA A 75 -4.10 11.31 23.46
CA ALA A 75 -3.49 12.53 24.00
C ALA A 75 -4.24 13.70 23.36
N GLU A 76 -4.96 14.49 24.18
CA GLU A 76 -5.47 15.77 23.73
C GLU A 76 -4.30 16.58 23.17
N ILE A 77 -4.41 16.97 21.90
CA ILE A 77 -3.37 17.77 21.24
C ILE A 77 -3.50 19.19 21.81
N PRO A 78 -2.50 19.75 22.49
CA PRO A 78 -2.63 21.02 23.23
C PRO A 78 -2.67 22.26 22.31
N TYR A 79 -3.05 22.12 21.05
CA TYR A 79 -3.09 23.23 20.09
C TYR A 79 -4.43 23.97 20.04
N PHE A 80 -5.43 23.57 20.84
CA PHE A 80 -6.74 24.24 20.91
C PHE A 80 -6.96 25.06 22.19
N SER A 81 -5.90 25.50 22.86
CA SER A 81 -5.99 26.70 23.70
C SER A 81 -6.09 27.92 22.79
N ILE A 82 -7.29 28.20 22.30
CA ILE A 82 -7.58 29.44 21.59
C ILE A 82 -7.60 30.54 22.66
N ASP A 83 -6.43 31.12 22.94
CA ASP A 83 -6.38 32.45 23.51
C ASP A 83 -7.23 33.34 22.59
N GLN A 84 -8.39 33.76 23.11
CA GLN A 84 -9.29 34.65 22.39
C GLN A 84 -8.56 35.98 22.20
N LYS A 85 -7.85 36.13 21.07
CA LYS A 85 -7.30 37.41 20.67
C LYS A 85 -8.44 38.41 20.61
N ILE A 86 -8.33 39.50 21.37
CA ILE A 86 -9.24 40.63 21.31
C ILE A 86 -9.39 41.05 19.85
N VAL A 87 -10.60 40.87 19.31
CA VAL A 87 -10.95 41.32 17.97
C VAL A 87 -11.18 42.82 18.04
N ILE A 88 -10.20 43.60 17.63
CA ILE A 88 -10.33 45.05 17.49
C ILE A 88 -11.01 45.31 16.14
N THR A 89 -12.31 45.58 16.16
CA THR A 89 -13.07 45.90 14.94
C THR A 89 -12.95 47.40 14.64
N PHE A 90 -12.39 47.75 13.48
CA PHE A 90 -12.39 49.11 12.96
C PHE A 90 -13.69 49.36 12.18
N SER A 91 -14.54 50.25 12.67
CA SER A 91 -15.80 50.65 12.02
C SER A 91 -15.65 52.01 11.38
N GLY A 92 -14.89 52.09 10.28
CA GLY A 92 -14.74 53.35 9.56
C GLY A 92 -14.21 53.15 8.15
N SER A 93 -14.89 53.69 7.16
CA SER A 93 -14.32 53.87 5.83
C SER A 93 -13.33 55.04 5.89
N SER A 94 -12.03 54.75 5.84
CA SER A 94 -11.01 55.78 5.61
C SER A 94 -11.09 56.22 4.14
N TYR A 95 -11.83 57.30 3.87
CA TYR A 95 -11.91 57.89 2.53
C TYR A 95 -10.74 58.84 2.21
N SER A 96 -9.74 58.94 3.08
CA SER A 96 -8.61 59.87 2.90
C SER A 96 -7.73 59.56 1.69
N LEU A 97 -7.93 58.42 1.00
CA LEU A 97 -7.17 58.01 -0.19
C LEU A 97 -8.01 57.98 -1.48
N ARG A 98 -9.24 58.51 -1.51
CA ARG A 98 -10.05 58.64 -2.74
C ARG A 98 -10.07 60.06 -3.31
N GLY A 99 -8.98 60.81 -3.14
CA GLY A 99 -8.74 61.98 -3.99
C GLY A 99 -8.39 61.49 -5.41
N PRO A 100 -8.95 62.09 -6.48
CA PRO A 100 -8.53 61.75 -7.84
C PRO A 100 -7.01 62.00 -8.00
N PRO A 101 -6.27 61.17 -8.78
CA PRO A 101 -4.86 61.39 -9.01
C PRO A 101 -4.67 62.79 -9.61
N ILE A 102 -3.91 63.65 -8.92
CA ILE A 102 -3.56 64.98 -9.43
C ILE A 102 -2.62 64.77 -10.62
N ASN A 103 -3.16 64.97 -11.81
CA ASN A 103 -2.43 65.04 -13.07
C ASN A 103 -2.22 66.52 -13.43
N THR A 104 -1.20 67.15 -12.84
CA THR A 104 -0.75 68.48 -13.27
C THR A 104 0.52 68.37 -14.09
N LEU A 105 0.34 68.26 -15.41
CA LEU A 105 1.31 68.71 -16.42
C LEU A 105 0.67 69.88 -17.16
N SER A 106 0.99 71.10 -16.72
CA SER A 106 1.00 72.35 -17.51
C SER A 106 1.68 73.44 -16.71
#